data_AF-A0AAD1WL76-F1
#
_entry.id   AF-A0AAD1WL76-F1
#
_cell.length_a   1.000
_cell.length_b   1.000
_cell.length_c   1.000
_cell.angle_alpha   90.00
_cell.angle_beta   90.00
_cell.angle_gamma   90.00
#
_symmetry.space_group_name_H-M   'P 1'
#
loop_
_entity.id
_entity.type
_entity.pdbx_description
1 polymer ?
#
loop_
_entity_poly.entity_id
_entity_poly.type
_entity_poly.pdbx_seq_one_letter_code
_entity_poly.pdbx_strand_id
1 'polypeptide(L)'
;MKAVSNIDLSWKEVTQQGLKAVWKKIWPELCEDVQLPEPIIVEIVDLVTTAGLGDTDAQDIEHLVQASGESINNENLKGLAEQGTQEPQDTSDSDTEPPKELSSKLLNRALPQVNDIIDELVANDPDATRSRNARCIVLGGVSCYRHLLDIRKKHRQITLDQFVAKRTRQAVDPGASTSTS
;
A
#
# COMPACT_ATOMS: atom_id res chain seq x y z
N MET A 1 19.44 11.92 13.62
CA MET A 1 18.48 11.49 14.68
C MET A 1 17.63 12.63 15.27
N LYS A 2 18.05 13.91 15.25
CA LYS A 2 17.27 15.02 15.84
C LYS A 2 15.89 15.26 15.20
N ALA A 3 15.74 15.05 13.89
CA ALA A 3 14.48 15.28 13.19
C ALA A 3 13.36 14.33 13.64
N VAL A 4 13.67 13.03 13.80
CA VAL A 4 12.70 12.02 14.25
C VAL A 4 12.25 12.31 15.68
N SER A 5 13.18 12.68 16.57
CA SER A 5 12.84 13.09 17.94
C SER A 5 11.97 14.36 17.98
N ASN A 6 12.21 15.32 17.08
CA ASN A 6 11.41 16.54 17.03
C ASN A 6 9.96 16.27 16.57
N ILE A 7 9.78 15.34 15.63
CA ILE A 7 8.45 14.91 15.18
C ILE A 7 7.73 14.17 16.32
N ASP A 8 8.42 13.27 17.03
CA ASP A 8 7.83 12.57 18.19
C ASP A 8 7.38 13.54 19.30
N LEU A 9 8.20 14.56 19.60
CA LEU A 9 7.81 15.62 20.53
C LEU A 9 6.61 16.44 20.01
N SER A 10 6.63 16.85 18.74
CA SER A 10 5.54 17.63 18.15
C SER A 10 4.24 16.83 18.09
N TRP A 11 4.31 15.51 17.87
CA TRP A 11 3.15 14.63 17.82
C TRP A 11 2.45 14.52 19.18
N LYS A 12 3.23 14.54 20.28
CA LYS A 12 2.69 14.55 21.65
C LYS A 12 1.90 15.81 21.99
N GLU A 13 2.12 16.90 21.27
CA GLU A 13 1.38 18.16 21.44
C GLU A 13 0.05 18.17 20.67
N VAL A 14 -0.16 17.23 19.74
CA VAL A 14 -1.41 17.11 18.99
C VAL A 14 -2.46 16.44 19.87
N THR A 15 -3.48 17.21 20.25
CA THR A 15 -4.61 16.67 21.02
C THR A 15 -5.61 15.95 20.11
N GLN A 16 -6.26 14.92 20.63
CA GLN A 16 -7.34 14.22 19.92
C GLN A 16 -8.49 15.17 19.54
N GLN A 17 -8.76 16.17 20.38
CA GLN A 17 -9.72 17.23 20.10
C GLN A 17 -9.31 18.09 18.89
N GLY A 18 -8.03 18.47 18.80
CA GLY A 18 -7.50 19.20 17.65
C GLY A 18 -7.58 18.39 16.36
N LEU A 19 -7.25 17.10 16.45
CA LEU A 19 -7.35 16.17 15.32
C LEU A 19 -8.82 16.02 14.86
N LYS A 20 -9.75 15.75 15.78
CA LYS A 20 -11.20 15.68 15.48
C LYS A 20 -11.72 16.99 14.91
N ALA A 21 -11.29 18.15 15.40
CA ALA A 21 -11.73 19.46 14.89
C ALA A 21 -11.26 19.71 13.44
N VAL A 22 -10.02 19.34 13.11
CA VAL A 22 -9.48 19.46 11.75
C VAL A 22 -10.20 18.50 10.81
N TRP A 23 -10.35 17.23 11.20
CA TRP A 23 -11.07 16.25 10.39
C TRP A 23 -12.54 16.60 10.21
N LYS A 24 -13.21 17.13 11.24
CA LYS A 24 -14.60 17.60 11.12
C LYS A 24 -14.78 18.69 10.06
N LYS A 25 -13.75 19.47 9.78
CA LYS A 25 -13.79 20.52 8.73
C LYS A 25 -13.66 19.95 7.32
N ILE A 26 -12.92 18.86 7.17
CA ILE A 26 -12.60 18.25 5.85
C ILE A 26 -13.60 17.12 5.53
N TRP A 27 -13.95 16.33 6.54
CA TRP A 27 -14.84 15.19 6.47
C TRP A 27 -15.67 15.08 7.77
N PRO A 28 -16.80 15.79 7.85
CA PRO A 28 -17.63 15.84 9.05
C PRO A 28 -18.11 14.47 9.53
N GLU A 29 -18.50 13.60 8.59
CA GLU A 29 -19.03 12.26 8.81
C GLU A 29 -18.02 11.31 9.49
N LEU A 30 -16.72 11.59 9.40
CA LEU A 30 -15.66 10.78 10.00
C LEU A 30 -15.53 11.03 11.51
N CYS A 31 -16.08 12.14 12.00
CA CYS A 31 -15.97 12.54 13.41
C CYS A 31 -17.22 12.20 14.23
N GLU A 32 -18.23 11.58 13.62
CA GLU A 32 -19.37 11.02 14.32
C GLU A 32 -18.97 9.63 14.85
N ASP A 33 -19.23 9.39 16.14
CA ASP A 33 -19.03 8.05 16.69
C ASP A 33 -20.01 7.12 15.95
N VAL A 34 -19.48 6.18 15.17
CA VAL A 34 -20.28 5.29 14.32
C VAL A 34 -21.08 4.35 15.21
N GLN A 35 -22.30 4.76 15.53
CA GLN A 35 -23.31 3.89 16.10
C GLN A 35 -24.20 3.44 14.96
N LEU A 36 -24.11 2.16 14.60
CA LEU A 36 -25.03 1.57 13.64
C LEU A 36 -26.42 1.52 14.26
N PRO A 37 -27.45 2.06 13.59
CA PRO A 37 -28.82 1.82 13.98
C PRO A 37 -29.13 0.33 14.03
N GLU A 38 -29.84 -0.11 15.06
CA GLU A 38 -30.36 -1.48 15.26
C GLU A 38 -30.94 -2.14 13.98
N PRO A 39 -31.71 -1.45 13.10
CA PRO A 39 -32.19 -2.06 11.86
C PRO A 39 -31.07 -2.47 10.89
N ILE A 40 -29.93 -1.77 10.88
CA ILE A 40 -28.79 -2.11 10.01
C ILE A 40 -28.07 -3.34 10.55
N ILE A 41 -27.97 -3.49 11.87
CA ILE A 41 -27.37 -4.66 12.50
C ILE A 41 -28.16 -5.93 12.13
N VAL A 42 -29.49 -5.85 12.17
CA VAL A 42 -30.37 -6.96 11.77
C VAL A 42 -30.22 -7.31 10.29
N GLU A 43 -30.12 -6.32 9.41
CA GLU A 43 -29.92 -6.54 7.96
C GLU A 43 -28.56 -7.20 7.67
N ILE A 44 -27.51 -6.81 8.38
CA ILE A 44 -26.18 -7.43 8.27
C ILE A 44 -26.23 -8.90 8.72
N VAL A 45 -26.88 -9.18 9.85
CA VAL A 45 -27.06 -10.56 10.35
C VAL A 45 -27.79 -11.41 9.32
N ASP A 46 -28.90 -10.92 8.76
CA ASP A 46 -29.67 -11.63 7.72
C ASP A 46 -28.84 -11.90 6.46
N LEU A 47 -28.01 -10.94 6.05
CA LEU A 47 -27.11 -11.08 4.92
C LEU A 47 -26.03 -12.14 5.16
N VAL A 48 -25.45 -12.17 6.36
CA VAL A 48 -24.43 -13.16 6.77
C VAL A 48 -25.02 -14.57 6.82
N THR A 49 -26.24 -14.71 7.37
CA THR A 49 -27.00 -15.97 7.36
C THR A 49 -27.31 -16.41 5.93
N THR A 50 -27.79 -15.50 5.07
CA THR A 50 -28.11 -15.79 3.67
C THR A 50 -26.87 -16.18 2.86
N ALA A 51 -25.71 -15.57 3.16
CA ALA A 51 -24.43 -15.89 2.53
C ALA A 51 -23.80 -17.21 3.03
N GLY A 52 -24.40 -17.87 4.03
CA GLY A 52 -23.88 -19.11 4.61
C GLY A 52 -22.56 -18.93 5.36
N LEU A 53 -22.30 -17.73 5.88
CA LEU A 53 -21.04 -17.36 6.52
C LEU A 53 -20.96 -17.76 8.01
N GLY A 54 -21.95 -18.50 8.52
CA GLY A 54 -22.01 -19.02 9.88
C GLY A 54 -23.17 -18.42 10.69
N ASP A 55 -23.33 -18.89 11.93
CA ASP A 55 -24.22 -18.27 12.92
C ASP A 55 -23.52 -17.03 13.48
N THR A 56 -23.93 -15.86 13.02
CA THR A 56 -23.49 -14.55 13.53
C THR A 56 -24.70 -13.86 14.10
N ASP A 57 -24.60 -13.37 15.34
CA ASP A 57 -25.68 -12.65 16.00
C ASP A 57 -25.44 -11.12 16.02
N ALA A 58 -26.43 -10.38 16.51
CA ALA A 58 -26.34 -8.92 16.59
C ALA A 58 -25.20 -8.45 17.50
N GLN A 59 -24.87 -9.23 18.54
CA GLN A 59 -23.81 -8.90 19.49
C GLN A 59 -22.42 -9.07 18.85
N ASP A 60 -22.26 -10.06 17.97
CA ASP A 60 -21.03 -10.24 17.18
C ASP A 60 -20.78 -9.03 16.27
N ILE A 61 -21.83 -8.52 15.60
CA ILE A 61 -21.75 -7.34 14.74
C ILE A 61 -21.43 -6.08 15.58
N GLU A 62 -22.09 -5.90 16.72
CA GLU A 62 -21.81 -4.79 17.63
C GLU A 62 -20.37 -4.82 18.15
N HIS A 63 -19.87 -5.99 18.53
CA HIS A 63 -18.50 -6.17 18.98
C HIS A 63 -17.50 -5.85 17.87
N LEU A 64 -17.77 -6.27 16.63
CA LEU A 64 -16.91 -5.97 15.48
C LEU A 64 -16.86 -4.47 15.18
N VAL A 65 -18.00 -3.77 15.28
CA VAL A 65 -18.08 -2.32 15.08
C VAL A 65 -17.30 -1.57 16.15
N GLN A 66 -17.40 -2.01 17.41
CA GLN A 66 -16.64 -1.45 18.52
C GLN A 66 -15.13 -1.74 18.39
N ALA A 67 -14.77 -2.97 18.02
CA ALA A 67 -13.38 -3.37 17.79
C ALA A 67 -12.74 -2.62 16.60
N SER A 68 -13.53 -2.27 15.57
CA SER A 68 -13.06 -1.39 14.48
C SER A 68 -12.77 0.04 14.95
N GLY A 69 -13.33 0.46 16.09
CA GLY A 69 -13.04 1.72 16.75
C GLY A 69 -11.81 1.68 17.65
N GLU A 70 -11.27 0.50 17.98
CA GLU A 70 -9.97 0.41 18.63
C GLU A 70 -8.89 0.89 17.66
N SER A 71 -8.28 2.02 18.00
CA SER A 71 -7.21 2.59 17.21
C SER A 71 -6.12 1.54 16.99
N ILE A 72 -5.81 1.25 15.73
CA ILE A 72 -4.58 0.55 15.35
C ILE A 72 -3.42 1.30 16.03
N ASN A 73 -2.89 0.73 17.11
CA ASN A 73 -1.81 1.35 17.87
C ASN A 73 -0.49 1.20 17.08
N ASN A 74 0.48 2.06 17.35
CA ASN A 74 1.79 2.04 16.70
C ASN A 74 2.51 0.69 16.85
N GLU A 75 2.28 -0.03 17.96
CA GLU A 75 2.81 -1.39 18.14
C GLU A 75 2.19 -2.39 17.16
N ASN A 76 0.88 -2.28 16.88
CA ASN A 76 0.21 -3.12 15.88
C ASN A 76 0.73 -2.81 14.47
N LEU A 77 0.98 -1.53 14.15
CA LEU A 77 1.60 -1.11 12.88
C LEU A 77 3.02 -1.65 12.74
N LYS A 78 3.80 -1.64 13.83
CA LYS A 78 5.16 -2.17 13.85
C LYS A 78 5.17 -3.67 13.64
N GLY A 79 4.25 -4.41 14.28
CA GLY A 79 4.06 -5.84 14.05
C GLY A 79 3.73 -6.18 12.60
N LEU A 80 2.84 -5.41 11.95
CA LEU A 80 2.51 -5.59 10.53
C LEU A 80 3.71 -5.31 9.59
N ALA A 81 4.54 -4.32 9.92
CA ALA A 81 5.75 -4.01 9.16
C ALA A 81 6.82 -5.12 9.32
N GLU A 82 6.95 -5.69 10.52
CA GLU A 82 7.86 -6.80 10.80
C GLU A 82 7.38 -8.10 10.13
N GLN A 83 6.07 -8.35 10.13
CA GLN A 83 5.46 -9.51 9.48
C GLN A 83 5.58 -9.47 7.95
N GLY A 84 5.58 -8.28 7.34
CA GLY A 84 5.89 -8.11 5.92
C GLY A 84 7.34 -8.40 5.53
N THR A 85 8.22 -8.60 6.52
CA THR A 85 9.65 -8.95 6.31
C THR A 85 9.91 -10.46 6.46
N GLN A 86 8.98 -11.20 7.06
CA GLN A 86 9.05 -12.66 7.14
C GLN A 86 8.32 -13.29 5.96
N GLU A 87 8.98 -13.31 4.80
CA GLU A 87 8.62 -14.30 3.77
C GLU A 87 8.77 -15.71 4.39
N PRO A 88 7.82 -16.64 4.16
CA PRO A 88 7.94 -17.99 4.67
C PRO A 88 9.21 -18.62 4.08
N GLN A 89 10.15 -18.96 4.97
CA GLN A 89 11.29 -19.78 4.63
C GLN A 89 10.76 -21.21 4.42
N ASP A 90 10.36 -21.51 3.19
CA ASP A 90 9.98 -22.86 2.77
C ASP A 90 11.18 -23.78 2.94
N THR A 91 11.17 -24.57 4.01
CA THR A 91 12.02 -25.76 4.16
C THR A 91 11.38 -26.88 3.33
N SER A 92 11.60 -26.86 2.02
CA SER A 92 11.32 -28.02 1.17
C SER A 92 12.54 -28.31 0.32
N ASP A 93 13.23 -29.37 0.73
CA ASP A 93 14.31 -30.03 0.01
C ASP A 93 13.73 -30.67 -1.26
N SER A 94 13.83 -29.98 -2.40
CA SER A 94 13.60 -30.56 -3.72
C SER A 94 14.35 -29.75 -4.78
N ASP A 95 15.15 -30.48 -5.57
CA ASP A 95 15.95 -30.10 -6.75
C ASP A 95 15.94 -28.61 -7.16
N THR A 96 17.12 -27.99 -7.02
CA THR A 96 17.35 -26.55 -7.13
C THR A 96 17.15 -26.00 -8.56
N GLU A 97 15.92 -25.63 -8.92
CA GLU A 97 15.72 -24.49 -9.82
C GLU A 97 16.19 -23.20 -9.11
N PRO A 98 16.88 -22.28 -9.82
CA PRO A 98 17.25 -21.00 -9.22
C PRO A 98 15.99 -20.26 -8.73
N PRO A 99 16.08 -19.54 -7.59
CA PRO A 99 14.95 -18.76 -7.07
C PRO A 99 14.34 -17.89 -8.16
N LYS A 100 13.01 -17.95 -8.32
CA LYS A 100 12.28 -17.17 -9.33
C LYS A 100 12.28 -15.70 -8.93
N GLU A 101 13.20 -14.92 -9.49
CA GLU A 101 13.30 -13.49 -9.22
C GLU A 101 12.35 -12.65 -10.09
N LEU A 102 11.36 -12.01 -9.45
CA LEU A 102 10.48 -11.04 -10.10
C LEU A 102 11.19 -9.68 -10.28
N SER A 103 12.12 -9.60 -11.24
CA SER A 103 12.98 -8.41 -11.43
C SER A 103 12.24 -7.17 -11.96
N SER A 104 12.76 -5.97 -11.65
CA SER A 104 12.23 -4.72 -12.23
C SER A 104 12.33 -4.71 -13.76
N LYS A 105 13.37 -5.33 -14.34
CA LYS A 105 13.55 -5.39 -15.80
C LYS A 105 12.45 -6.23 -16.45
N LEU A 106 12.11 -7.36 -15.84
CA LEU A 106 11.01 -8.22 -16.30
C LEU A 106 9.69 -7.44 -16.29
N LEU A 107 9.35 -6.78 -15.18
CA LEU A 107 8.09 -6.04 -15.06
C LEU A 107 8.00 -4.87 -16.05
N ASN A 108 9.08 -4.10 -16.23
CA ASN A 108 9.11 -3.01 -17.22
C ASN A 108 8.98 -3.52 -18.67
N ARG A 109 9.35 -4.78 -18.93
CA ARG A 109 9.17 -5.42 -20.25
C ARG A 109 7.76 -6.00 -20.42
N ALA A 110 7.25 -6.71 -19.42
CA ALA A 110 6.01 -7.47 -19.53
C ALA A 110 4.74 -6.62 -19.45
N LEU A 111 4.71 -5.60 -18.58
CA LEU A 111 3.51 -4.78 -18.38
C LEU A 111 3.09 -3.98 -19.63
N PRO A 112 4.01 -3.40 -20.42
CA PRO A 112 3.67 -2.82 -21.72
C PRO A 112 3.10 -3.86 -22.69
N GLN A 113 3.67 -5.06 -22.76
CA GLN A 113 3.17 -6.12 -23.66
C GLN A 113 1.71 -6.50 -23.35
N VAL A 114 1.35 -6.54 -22.06
CA VAL A 114 -0.05 -6.77 -21.64
C VAL A 114 -0.96 -5.64 -22.12
N ASN A 115 -0.50 -4.39 -22.06
CA ASN A 115 -1.26 -3.25 -22.58
C ASN A 115 -1.42 -3.33 -24.10
N ASP A 116 -0.35 -3.63 -24.83
CA ASP A 116 -0.38 -3.71 -26.29
C ASP A 116 -1.37 -4.78 -26.76
N ILE A 117 -1.34 -5.97 -26.12
CA ILE A 117 -2.26 -7.07 -26.43
C ILE A 117 -3.71 -6.66 -26.16
N ILE A 118 -4.00 -6.05 -25.00
CA ILE A 118 -5.38 -5.71 -24.67
C ILE A 118 -5.91 -4.56 -25.53
N ASP A 119 -5.06 -3.62 -25.91
CA ASP A 119 -5.43 -2.52 -26.80
C ASP A 119 -5.67 -3.04 -28.23
N GLU A 120 -4.90 -4.02 -28.72
CA GLU A 120 -5.16 -4.73 -29.99
C GLU A 120 -6.51 -5.45 -29.97
N LEU A 121 -6.82 -6.18 -28.88
CA LEU A 121 -8.11 -6.85 -28.74
C LEU A 121 -9.27 -5.84 -28.73
N VAL A 122 -9.13 -4.73 -28.01
CA VAL A 122 -10.16 -3.68 -27.95
C VAL A 122 -10.37 -3.01 -29.31
N ALA A 123 -9.31 -2.79 -30.08
CA ALA A 123 -9.41 -2.18 -31.41
C ALA A 123 -10.12 -3.08 -32.44
N ASN A 124 -10.04 -4.40 -32.27
CA ASN A 124 -10.57 -5.38 -33.22
C ASN A 124 -11.90 -6.03 -32.77
N ASP A 125 -12.37 -5.77 -31.55
CA ASP A 125 -13.61 -6.34 -31.04
C ASP A 125 -14.85 -5.52 -31.45
N PRO A 126 -15.81 -6.09 -32.22
CA PRO A 126 -17.05 -5.40 -32.57
C PRO A 126 -17.96 -5.09 -31.36
N ASP A 127 -17.79 -5.78 -30.25
CA ASP A 127 -18.55 -5.60 -29.01
C ASP A 127 -17.74 -4.76 -28.00
N ALA A 128 -18.05 -3.47 -27.95
CA ALA A 128 -17.40 -2.51 -27.06
C ALA A 128 -17.63 -2.83 -25.56
N THR A 129 -18.72 -3.50 -25.21
CA THR A 129 -19.01 -3.83 -23.80
C THR A 129 -18.15 -4.98 -23.34
N ARG A 130 -18.06 -6.04 -24.16
CA ARG A 130 -17.18 -7.18 -23.90
C ARG A 130 -15.71 -6.75 -23.85
N SER A 131 -15.25 -5.98 -24.82
CA SER A 131 -13.85 -5.57 -24.91
C SER A 131 -13.44 -4.65 -23.75
N ARG A 132 -14.32 -3.73 -23.35
CA ARG A 132 -14.11 -2.90 -22.16
C ARG A 132 -14.05 -3.74 -20.89
N ASN A 133 -14.93 -4.73 -20.73
CA ASN A 133 -14.92 -5.61 -19.57
C ASN A 133 -13.62 -6.43 -19.50
N ALA A 134 -13.21 -7.03 -20.61
CA ALA A 134 -11.94 -7.76 -20.72
C ALA A 134 -10.75 -6.86 -20.35
N ARG A 135 -10.74 -5.61 -20.83
CA ARG A 135 -9.71 -4.63 -20.48
C ARG A 135 -9.69 -4.33 -18.98
N CYS A 136 -10.85 -4.10 -18.37
CA CYS A 136 -10.95 -3.86 -16.93
C CYS A 136 -10.39 -5.05 -16.12
N ILE A 137 -10.78 -6.28 -16.46
CA ILE A 137 -10.34 -7.49 -15.75
C ILE A 137 -8.83 -7.68 -15.88
N VAL A 138 -8.28 -7.61 -17.10
CA VAL A 138 -6.84 -7.81 -17.35
C VAL A 138 -6.02 -6.73 -16.64
N LEU A 139 -6.38 -5.45 -16.82
CA LEU A 139 -5.64 -4.34 -16.22
C LEU A 139 -5.76 -4.32 -14.69
N GLY A 140 -6.91 -4.73 -14.15
CA GLY A 140 -7.13 -4.93 -12.72
C GLY A 140 -6.26 -6.06 -12.17
N GLY A 141 -6.23 -7.21 -12.84
CA GLY A 141 -5.44 -8.37 -12.44
C GLY A 141 -3.92 -8.11 -12.40
N VAL A 142 -3.40 -7.30 -13.32
CA VAL A 142 -1.97 -6.94 -13.35
C VAL A 142 -1.61 -5.68 -12.54
N SER A 143 -2.58 -5.05 -11.88
CA SER A 143 -2.38 -3.78 -11.16
C SER A 143 -1.39 -3.90 -10.00
N CYS A 144 -1.36 -5.05 -9.31
CA CYS A 144 -0.43 -5.34 -8.21
C CYS A 144 1.05 -5.21 -8.65
N TYR A 145 1.38 -5.64 -9.87
CA TYR A 145 2.74 -5.54 -10.41
C TYR A 145 3.12 -4.10 -10.79
N ARG A 146 2.16 -3.28 -11.21
CA ARG A 146 2.38 -1.83 -11.42
C ARG A 146 2.69 -1.16 -10.10
N HIS A 147 1.90 -1.45 -9.07
CA HIS A 147 2.11 -0.93 -7.72
C HIS A 147 3.50 -1.30 -7.19
N LEU A 148 3.91 -2.57 -7.34
CA LEU A 148 5.23 -3.04 -6.95
C LEU A 148 6.36 -2.31 -7.69
N LEU A 149 6.21 -2.06 -8.99
CA LEU A 149 7.17 -1.25 -9.75
C LEU A 149 7.29 0.17 -9.22
N ASP A 150 6.17 0.80 -8.87
CA ASP A 150 6.16 2.18 -8.36
C ASP A 150 6.81 2.28 -6.98
N ILE A 151 6.57 1.30 -6.10
CA ILE A 151 7.29 1.16 -4.83
C ILE A 151 8.80 1.09 -5.11
N ARG A 152 9.25 0.21 -6.02
CA ARG A 152 10.67 0.04 -6.36
C ARG A 152 11.30 1.30 -6.96
N LYS A 153 10.53 2.10 -7.72
CA LYS A 153 10.99 3.39 -8.25
C LYS A 153 11.19 4.41 -7.12
N LYS A 154 10.23 4.52 -6.19
CA LYS A 154 10.31 5.43 -5.03
C LYS A 154 11.53 5.11 -4.17
N HIS A 155 11.83 3.83 -3.94
CA HIS A 155 13.01 3.40 -3.16
C HIS A 155 14.35 3.68 -3.86
N ARG A 156 14.36 3.83 -5.19
CA ARG A 156 15.57 4.23 -5.95
C ARG A 156 15.80 5.73 -5.99
N GLN A 157 14.82 6.53 -5.59
CA GLN A 157 14.96 7.98 -5.59
C GLN A 157 15.80 8.41 -4.37
N ILE A 158 16.98 8.95 -4.64
CA ILE A 158 17.81 9.58 -3.60
C ILE A 158 17.09 10.82 -3.07
N THR A 159 17.20 11.06 -1.77
CA THR A 159 16.63 12.27 -1.15
C THR A 159 17.39 13.51 -1.61
N LEU A 160 16.73 14.67 -1.57
CA LEU A 160 17.37 15.96 -1.93
C LEU A 160 18.65 16.19 -1.10
N ASP A 161 18.64 15.83 0.18
CA ASP A 161 19.81 15.93 1.06
C ASP A 161 20.98 15.06 0.57
N GLN A 162 20.69 13.83 0.12
CA GLN A 162 21.71 12.93 -0.45
C GLN A 162 22.23 13.43 -1.80
N PHE A 163 21.35 14.00 -2.64
CA PHE A 163 21.74 14.61 -3.90
C PHE A 163 22.65 15.83 -3.71
N VAL A 164 22.26 16.74 -2.79
CA VAL A 164 23.04 17.93 -2.45
C VAL A 164 24.39 17.54 -1.85
N ALA A 165 24.40 16.59 -0.90
CA ALA A 165 25.64 16.07 -0.31
C ALA A 165 26.57 15.41 -1.33
N LYS A 166 26.03 14.68 -2.32
CA LYS A 166 26.82 14.10 -3.40
C LYS A 166 27.44 15.18 -4.29
N ARG A 167 26.70 16.26 -4.56
CA ARG A 167 27.16 17.38 -5.38
C ARG A 167 28.23 18.23 -4.67
N THR A 168 28.09 18.47 -3.37
CA THR A 168 29.13 19.16 -2.59
C THR A 168 30.39 18.33 -2.47
N ARG A 169 30.31 17.00 -2.34
CA ARG A 169 31.49 16.13 -2.39
C ARG A 169 32.20 16.16 -3.75
N GLN A 170 31.46 16.19 -4.87
CA GLN A 170 32.04 16.34 -6.20
C GLN A 170 32.66 17.72 -6.46
N ALA A 171 32.15 18.78 -5.81
CA ALA A 171 32.70 20.13 -5.93
C ALA A 171 33.96 20.35 -5.07
N VAL A 172 34.16 19.55 -4.03
CA VAL A 172 35.33 19.62 -3.13
C VAL A 172 36.54 18.85 -3.69
N ASP A 173 36.36 18.06 -4.76
CA ASP A 173 37.45 17.31 -5.38
C ASP A 173 37.82 17.74 -6.83
N PRO A 174 38.27 19.00 -7.08
CA PRO A 174 38.91 19.36 -8.34
C PRO A 174 40.45 19.41 -8.28
N GLY A 175 41.13 18.81 -7.29
CA GLY A 175 42.60 18.98 -7.22
C GLY A 175 43.39 18.07 -6.29
N ALA A 176 43.72 16.87 -6.77
CA ALA A 176 44.97 16.15 -6.47
C ALA A 176 45.11 15.04 -7.53
N SER A 177 46.01 15.05 -8.51
CA SER A 177 47.32 15.68 -8.59
C SER A 177 47.69 15.90 -10.06
N THR A 178 47.95 17.15 -10.45
CA THR A 178 48.96 17.44 -11.46
C THR A 178 50.27 17.71 -10.70
N SER A 179 51.28 16.85 -10.83
CA SER A 179 52.66 17.35 -10.92
C SER A 179 53.65 16.26 -11.32
N THR A 180 54.37 16.60 -12.38
CA THR A 180 55.54 16.00 -13.01
C THR A 180 56.79 16.06 -12.12
N SER A 181 57.58 14.98 -12.12
CA SER A 181 59.06 14.96 -12.21
C SER A 181 59.50 13.55 -12.53
#